data_AF-A0A1B1Y3S6-F1
#
_entry.id   AF-A0A1B1Y3S6-F1
#
_cell.length_a   1.000
_cell.length_b   1.000
_cell.length_c   1.000
_cell.angle_alpha   90.00
_cell.angle_beta   90.00
_cell.angle_gamma   90.00
#
_symmetry.space_group_name_H-M   'P 1'
#
loop_
_entity.id
_entity.type
_entity.pdbx_description
1 polymer ?
#
loop_
_entity_poly.entity_id
_entity_poly.type
_entity_poly.pdbx_seq_one_letter_code
_entity_poly.pdbx_strand_id
1 'polypeptide(L)'
;MSENEDKTLINFFLWFFGIFAVWMLGYIIIKAFNHNELSVFNMIIPITIGVTYENLKISNNWKHTTLKIFAALVVSLMAFIETENHEDFSFSDNIHEWSYAFIFLLVTASVIYHKDSVIPKITEGIILLQSISFVYWIINIYKENIFNQYVLIALIVPFFLFSIFHAFSYKKFSQNNKLILSVWSSFIMLIFSIKTMMKTINNESYLDTSFEGVLINYLIYFILGVSLVYIFKNAEMFIGYIPNKDNGYDNYSEKVNRLNKKHIARFTEIQVNKSDSLLAILFLSVIYSLNYVYNFIDSETLIWLCFILFPYILNLKNYLIQKR
;
A
#
# COMPACT_ATOMS: atom_id res chain seq x y z
N MET A 1 -2.52 -38.38 21.66
CA MET A 1 -1.53 -37.32 21.46
C MET A 1 -2.10 -36.05 22.02
N SER A 2 -1.46 -35.54 23.07
CA SER A 2 -2.00 -34.43 23.86
C SER A 2 -1.68 -33.09 23.18
N GLU A 3 -2.54 -32.10 23.35
CA GLU A 3 -2.36 -30.73 22.83
C GLU A 3 -0.98 -30.11 23.16
N ASN A 4 -0.29 -30.63 24.17
CA ASN A 4 1.08 -30.25 24.52
C ASN A 4 2.14 -30.83 23.57
N GLU A 5 1.98 -32.04 23.05
CA GLU A 5 2.94 -32.63 22.10
C GLU A 5 2.93 -31.84 20.77
N ASP A 6 1.75 -31.46 20.29
CA ASP A 6 1.58 -30.67 19.06
C ASP A 6 2.20 -29.26 19.20
N LYS A 7 2.00 -28.60 20.35
CA LYS A 7 2.64 -27.28 20.63
C LYS A 7 4.16 -27.38 20.68
N THR A 8 4.69 -28.48 21.23
CA THR A 8 6.13 -28.70 21.35
C THR A 8 6.77 -28.94 19.98
N LEU A 9 6.11 -29.73 19.14
CA LEU A 9 6.53 -30.00 17.75
C LEU A 9 6.53 -28.72 16.90
N ILE A 10 5.47 -27.92 16.98
CA ILE A 10 5.37 -26.64 16.25
C ILE A 10 6.49 -25.68 16.67
N ASN A 11 6.75 -25.56 17.98
CA ASN A 11 7.82 -24.70 18.48
C ASN A 11 9.20 -25.16 18.01
N PHE A 12 9.45 -26.48 17.97
CA PHE A 12 10.69 -27.03 17.43
C PHE A 12 10.87 -26.66 15.95
N PHE A 13 9.84 -26.86 15.11
CA PHE A 13 9.90 -26.49 13.70
C PHE A 13 10.14 -24.98 13.50
N LEU A 14 9.43 -24.13 14.24
CA LEU A 14 9.63 -22.68 14.18
C LEU A 14 11.07 -22.28 14.52
N TRP A 15 11.67 -22.91 15.53
CA TRP A 15 13.05 -22.65 15.93
C TRP A 15 14.05 -23.15 14.89
N PHE A 16 13.89 -24.38 14.40
CA PHE A 16 14.74 -24.98 13.38
C PHE A 16 14.74 -24.17 12.08
N PHE A 17 13.55 -23.89 11.53
CA PHE A 17 13.43 -23.04 10.34
C PHE A 17 13.94 -21.62 10.62
N GLY A 18 13.75 -21.12 11.86
CA GLY A 18 14.25 -19.82 12.29
C GLY A 18 15.76 -19.68 12.14
N ILE A 19 16.50 -20.63 12.70
CA ILE A 19 17.96 -20.68 12.60
C ILE A 19 18.40 -20.86 11.15
N PHE A 20 17.75 -21.77 10.42
CA PHE A 20 18.06 -22.00 9.01
C PHE A 20 17.89 -20.74 8.17
N ALA A 21 16.79 -19.99 8.34
CA ALA A 21 16.55 -18.75 7.62
C ALA A 21 17.57 -17.67 7.96
N VAL A 22 17.97 -17.53 9.23
CA VAL A 22 19.01 -16.57 9.64
C VAL A 22 20.36 -16.92 9.03
N TRP A 23 20.73 -18.21 9.06
CA TRP A 23 21.97 -18.69 8.45
C TRP A 23 21.98 -18.47 6.94
N MET A 24 20.89 -18.81 6.24
CA MET A 24 20.73 -18.57 4.80
C MET A 24 20.78 -17.07 4.45
N LEU A 25 20.11 -16.21 5.22
CA LEU A 25 20.20 -14.77 5.03
C LEU A 25 21.64 -14.26 5.19
N GLY A 26 22.35 -14.73 6.21
CA GLY A 26 23.76 -14.41 6.41
C GLY A 26 24.61 -14.83 5.20
N TYR A 27 24.38 -16.04 4.68
CA TYR A 27 25.04 -16.52 3.46
C TYR A 27 24.74 -15.65 2.24
N ILE A 28 23.46 -15.30 2.00
CA ILE A 28 23.04 -14.44 0.88
C ILE A 28 23.69 -13.06 1.00
N ILE A 29 23.74 -12.45 2.19
CA ILE A 29 24.37 -11.14 2.40
C ILE A 29 25.87 -11.21 2.10
N ILE A 30 26.57 -12.24 2.57
CA ILE A 30 28.01 -12.42 2.30
C ILE A 30 28.25 -12.59 0.79
N LYS A 31 27.44 -13.42 0.11
CA LYS A 31 27.54 -13.59 -1.35
C LYS A 31 27.21 -12.30 -2.10
N ALA A 32 26.18 -11.57 -1.70
CA ALA A 32 25.82 -10.28 -2.28
C ALA A 32 26.96 -9.27 -2.15
N PHE A 33 27.63 -9.22 -0.99
CA PHE A 33 28.82 -8.39 -0.81
C PHE A 33 29.94 -8.79 -1.78
N ASN A 34 30.24 -10.08 -1.92
CA ASN A 34 31.31 -10.56 -2.81
C ASN A 34 31.01 -10.34 -4.30
N HIS A 35 29.73 -10.31 -4.68
CA HIS A 35 29.28 -10.08 -6.06
C HIS A 35 28.88 -8.62 -6.34
N ASN A 36 29.08 -7.68 -5.41
CA ASN A 36 28.66 -6.27 -5.50
C ASN A 36 27.15 -6.02 -5.66
N GLU A 37 26.32 -6.96 -5.20
CA GLU A 37 24.84 -6.92 -5.29
C GLU A 37 24.17 -6.42 -3.99
N LEU A 38 24.91 -5.72 -3.14
CA LEU A 38 24.38 -5.24 -1.85
C LEU A 38 23.26 -4.19 -2.04
N SER A 39 23.21 -3.53 -3.20
CA SER A 39 22.21 -2.53 -3.57
C SER A 39 20.79 -3.10 -3.60
N VAL A 40 20.62 -4.41 -3.82
CA VAL A 40 19.31 -5.09 -3.76
C VAL A 40 18.66 -4.93 -2.37
N PHE A 41 19.45 -4.90 -1.30
CA PHE A 41 18.93 -4.68 0.06
C PHE A 41 18.43 -3.25 0.29
N ASN A 42 18.94 -2.26 -0.46
CA ASN A 42 18.42 -0.88 -0.43
C ASN A 42 16.99 -0.80 -0.97
N MET A 43 16.53 -1.81 -1.72
CA MET A 43 15.14 -1.95 -2.14
C MET A 43 14.34 -2.80 -1.13
N ILE A 44 14.83 -4.00 -0.79
CA ILE A 44 14.07 -4.97 0.02
C ILE A 44 13.73 -4.42 1.41
N ILE A 45 14.70 -3.81 2.09
CA ILE A 45 14.54 -3.34 3.47
C ILE A 45 13.41 -2.29 3.56
N PRO A 46 13.45 -1.17 2.82
CA PRO A 46 12.39 -0.17 2.90
C PRO A 46 11.02 -0.69 2.44
N ILE A 47 10.94 -1.53 1.39
CA ILE A 47 9.66 -2.16 1.00
C ILE A 47 9.09 -3.00 2.15
N THR A 48 9.93 -3.81 2.80
CA THR A 48 9.52 -4.65 3.94
C THR A 48 9.02 -3.79 5.09
N ILE A 49 9.69 -2.67 5.38
CA ILE A 49 9.25 -1.71 6.39
C ILE A 49 7.89 -1.10 6.00
N GLY A 50 7.69 -0.74 4.74
CA GLY A 50 6.42 -0.21 4.23
C GLY A 50 5.25 -1.19 4.36
N VAL A 51 5.46 -2.45 3.98
CA VAL A 51 4.45 -3.50 4.14
C VAL A 51 4.17 -3.78 5.61
N THR A 52 5.21 -3.81 6.45
CA THR A 52 5.10 -4.01 7.90
C THR A 52 4.30 -2.88 8.55
N TYR A 53 4.62 -1.63 8.20
CA TYR A 53 3.92 -0.44 8.66
C TYR A 53 2.41 -0.54 8.41
N GLU A 54 2.02 -0.88 7.18
CA GLU A 54 0.61 -0.98 6.82
C GLU A 54 -0.07 -2.18 7.50
N ASN A 55 0.60 -3.32 7.65
CA ASN A 55 0.08 -4.47 8.40
C ASN A 55 -0.17 -4.15 9.88
N LEU A 56 0.76 -3.45 10.53
CA LEU A 56 0.64 -3.07 11.94
C LEU A 56 -0.46 -2.03 12.14
N LYS A 57 -0.61 -1.08 11.22
CA LYS A 57 -1.71 -0.11 11.24
C LYS A 57 -3.09 -0.78 11.24
N ILE A 58 -3.21 -1.94 10.59
CA ILE A 58 -4.47 -2.67 10.44
C ILE A 58 -4.72 -3.62 11.60
N SER A 59 -3.71 -4.42 11.94
CA SER A 59 -3.86 -5.56 12.86
C SER A 59 -3.40 -5.26 14.28
N ASN A 60 -2.57 -4.22 14.44
CA ASN A 60 -1.83 -3.91 15.66
C ASN A 60 -1.13 -5.13 16.29
N ASN A 61 -0.72 -6.11 15.47
CA ASN A 61 -0.17 -7.37 15.95
C ASN A 61 1.19 -7.67 15.31
N TRP A 62 2.24 -7.39 16.09
CA TRP A 62 3.62 -7.68 15.72
C TRP A 62 3.87 -9.16 15.47
N LYS A 63 3.33 -10.05 16.31
CA LYS A 63 3.54 -11.50 16.19
C LYS A 63 3.07 -12.02 14.83
N HIS A 64 1.87 -11.64 14.39
CA HIS A 64 1.36 -12.05 13.08
C HIS A 64 2.14 -11.41 11.93
N THR A 65 2.56 -10.16 12.08
CA THR A 65 3.34 -9.47 11.06
C THR A 65 4.71 -10.11 10.88
N THR A 66 5.42 -10.39 11.97
CA THR A 66 6.70 -11.11 11.97
C THR A 66 6.56 -12.52 11.37
N LEU A 67 5.48 -13.24 11.70
CA LEU A 67 5.24 -14.58 11.14
C LEU A 67 5.07 -14.54 9.61
N LYS A 68 4.40 -13.51 9.06
CA LYS A 68 4.26 -13.34 7.60
C LYS A 68 5.60 -13.07 6.93
N ILE A 69 6.41 -12.17 7.51
CA ILE A 69 7.76 -11.87 7.02
C ILE A 69 8.60 -13.14 7.00
N PHE A 70 8.57 -13.88 8.10
CA PHE A 70 9.30 -15.12 8.24
C PHE A 70 8.85 -16.19 7.24
N ALA A 71 7.54 -16.42 7.09
CA ALA A 71 7.01 -17.37 6.13
C ALA A 71 7.34 -16.99 4.69
N ALA A 72 7.18 -15.71 4.33
CA ALA A 72 7.52 -15.21 3.00
C ALA A 72 9.01 -15.38 2.70
N LEU A 73 9.88 -15.12 3.70
CA LEU A 73 11.31 -15.30 3.59
C LEU A 73 11.69 -16.76 3.36
N VAL A 74 11.18 -17.69 4.18
CA VAL A 74 11.51 -19.12 4.06
C VAL A 74 11.05 -19.67 2.71
N VAL A 75 9.84 -19.32 2.27
CA VAL A 75 9.31 -19.79 0.98
C VAL A 75 10.06 -19.16 -0.19
N SER A 76 10.43 -17.87 -0.10
CA SER A 76 11.15 -17.21 -1.20
C SER A 76 12.55 -17.77 -1.42
N LEU A 77 13.18 -18.36 -0.40
CA LEU A 77 14.48 -19.04 -0.54
C LEU A 77 14.47 -20.20 -1.55
N MET A 78 13.29 -20.69 -1.96
CA MET A 78 13.18 -21.64 -3.08
C MET A 78 13.74 -21.08 -4.40
N ALA A 79 13.81 -19.75 -4.56
CA ALA A 79 14.45 -19.11 -5.72
C ALA A 79 15.97 -19.41 -5.83
N PHE A 80 16.61 -19.88 -4.76
CA PHE A 80 18.01 -20.30 -4.79
C PHE A 80 18.19 -21.82 -5.03
N ILE A 81 17.10 -22.56 -5.22
CA ILE A 81 17.18 -23.99 -5.59
C ILE A 81 17.47 -24.05 -7.09
N GLU A 82 18.65 -24.53 -7.45
CA GLU A 82 19.03 -24.74 -8.86
C GLU A 82 18.07 -25.72 -9.55
N THR A 83 17.31 -25.22 -10.52
CA THR A 83 16.56 -26.03 -11.47
C THR A 83 17.34 -26.16 -12.78
N GLU A 84 18.15 -27.22 -12.86
CA GLU A 84 18.82 -27.80 -14.04
C GLU A 84 19.88 -26.97 -14.79
N ASN A 85 21.12 -27.51 -14.80
CA ASN A 85 22.16 -27.59 -15.86
C ASN A 85 22.32 -26.50 -16.93
N HIS A 86 21.87 -25.27 -16.70
CA HIS A 86 22.21 -24.14 -17.56
C HIS A 86 23.49 -23.49 -17.04
N GLU A 87 24.57 -23.61 -17.81
CA GLU A 87 25.92 -23.10 -17.48
C GLU A 87 25.98 -21.57 -17.27
N ASP A 88 24.89 -20.84 -17.57
CA ASP A 88 24.76 -19.38 -17.43
C ASP A 88 24.04 -18.92 -16.14
N PHE A 89 23.69 -19.81 -15.21
CA PHE A 89 22.97 -19.42 -13.99
C PHE A 89 23.88 -18.62 -13.03
N SER A 90 23.63 -17.30 -12.87
CA SER A 90 24.46 -16.43 -12.03
C SER A 90 23.80 -16.13 -10.68
N PHE A 91 24.62 -15.94 -9.62
CA PHE A 91 24.12 -15.52 -8.31
C PHE A 91 23.34 -14.19 -8.36
N SER A 92 23.70 -13.31 -9.30
CA SER A 92 23.05 -12.02 -9.52
C SER A 92 21.58 -12.20 -9.92
N ASP A 93 21.29 -13.10 -10.86
CA ASP A 93 19.91 -13.38 -11.27
C ASP A 93 19.07 -13.94 -10.10
N ASN A 94 19.65 -14.88 -9.34
CA ASN A 94 18.97 -15.49 -8.20
C ASN A 94 18.63 -14.49 -7.09
N ILE A 95 19.52 -13.53 -6.79
CA ILE A 95 19.23 -12.53 -5.75
C ILE A 95 18.12 -11.57 -6.18
N HIS A 96 18.04 -11.22 -7.47
CA HIS A 96 16.96 -10.42 -8.01
C HIS A 96 15.63 -11.19 -8.00
N GLU A 97 15.59 -12.42 -8.51
CA GLU A 97 14.39 -13.26 -8.49
C GLU A 97 13.89 -13.53 -7.07
N TRP A 98 14.81 -13.86 -6.16
CA TRP A 98 14.50 -14.03 -4.74
C TRP A 98 13.88 -12.77 -4.14
N SER A 99 14.42 -11.58 -4.46
CA SER A 99 13.91 -10.32 -3.95
C SER A 99 12.46 -10.07 -4.37
N TYR A 100 12.12 -10.32 -5.64
CA TYR A 100 10.78 -10.17 -6.17
C TYR A 100 9.82 -11.21 -5.60
N ALA A 101 10.25 -12.47 -5.53
CA ALA A 101 9.48 -13.55 -4.92
C ALA A 101 9.17 -13.27 -3.45
N PHE A 102 10.16 -12.81 -2.68
CA PHE A 102 10.01 -12.42 -1.28
C PHE A 102 8.96 -11.33 -1.10
N ILE A 103 9.07 -10.23 -1.85
CA ILE A 103 8.13 -9.10 -1.77
C ILE A 103 6.73 -9.54 -2.16
N PHE A 104 6.58 -10.30 -3.26
CA PHE A 104 5.30 -10.80 -3.73
C PHE A 104 4.62 -11.70 -2.68
N LEU A 105 5.36 -12.65 -2.11
CA LEU A 105 4.86 -13.55 -1.08
C LEU A 105 4.49 -12.79 0.20
N LEU A 106 5.31 -11.82 0.61
CA LEU A 106 5.06 -10.99 1.79
C LEU A 106 3.76 -10.18 1.65
N VAL A 107 3.58 -9.49 0.52
CA VAL A 107 2.36 -8.71 0.25
C VAL A 107 1.14 -9.62 0.16
N THR A 108 1.27 -10.75 -0.54
CA THR A 108 0.18 -11.74 -0.67
C THR A 108 -0.26 -12.29 0.70
N ALA A 109 0.70 -12.74 1.52
CA ALA A 109 0.43 -13.22 2.87
C ALA A 109 -0.20 -12.13 3.75
N SER A 110 0.19 -10.87 3.56
CA SER A 110 -0.37 -9.73 4.28
C SER A 110 -1.85 -9.50 3.98
N VAL A 111 -2.28 -9.65 2.72
CA VAL A 111 -3.68 -9.47 2.31
C VAL A 111 -4.56 -10.66 2.67
N ILE A 112 -4.09 -11.90 2.43
CA ILE A 112 -4.89 -13.11 2.67
C ILE A 112 -5.26 -13.28 4.15
N TYR A 113 -4.30 -13.07 5.06
CA TYR A 113 -4.48 -13.36 6.49
C TYR A 113 -5.55 -12.48 7.16
N HIS A 114 -5.88 -11.32 6.57
CA HIS A 114 -6.78 -10.35 7.18
C HIS A 114 -8.06 -10.13 6.36
N LYS A 115 -8.53 -11.09 5.56
CA LYS A 115 -9.70 -10.93 4.66
C LYS A 115 -10.86 -10.06 5.20
N ASP A 116 -11.18 -10.16 6.49
CA ASP A 116 -12.26 -9.38 7.15
C ASP A 116 -11.81 -8.14 7.95
N SER A 117 -10.53 -8.05 8.34
CA SER A 117 -9.95 -6.95 9.13
C SER A 117 -9.10 -5.97 8.32
N VAL A 118 -8.74 -6.31 7.07
CA VAL A 118 -7.80 -5.55 6.23
C VAL A 118 -8.40 -4.35 5.51
N ILE A 119 -9.71 -4.15 5.64
CA ILE A 119 -10.40 -3.04 5.02
C ILE A 119 -10.11 -1.77 5.84
N PRO A 120 -9.31 -0.81 5.34
CA PRO A 120 -9.11 0.44 6.04
C PRO A 120 -10.46 1.15 6.14
N LYS A 121 -10.84 1.55 7.35
CA LYS A 121 -12.07 2.33 7.55
C LYS A 121 -11.95 3.64 6.78
N ILE A 122 -12.86 3.84 5.84
CA ILE A 122 -12.96 5.06 5.05
C ILE A 122 -13.80 6.06 5.84
N THR A 123 -13.30 7.29 5.91
CA THR A 123 -14.00 8.44 6.48
C THR A 123 -14.22 9.48 5.39
N GLU A 124 -15.14 10.42 5.62
CA GLU A 124 -15.35 11.60 4.76
C GLU A 124 -14.05 12.35 4.50
N GLY A 125 -13.24 12.53 5.54
CA GLY A 125 -11.94 13.20 5.47
C GLY A 125 -10.94 12.48 4.58
N ILE A 126 -10.89 11.14 4.61
CA ILE A 126 -9.99 10.36 3.73
C ILE A 126 -10.37 10.54 2.27
N ILE A 127 -11.67 10.53 1.94
CA ILE A 127 -12.15 10.70 0.57
C ILE A 127 -11.88 12.11 0.06
N LEU A 128 -12.08 13.10 0.93
CA LEU A 128 -11.74 14.50 0.63
C LEU A 128 -10.25 14.63 0.30
N LEU A 129 -9.38 14.07 1.16
CA LEU A 129 -7.94 14.07 0.98
C LEU A 129 -7.50 13.35 -0.31
N GLN A 130 -8.10 12.21 -0.62
CA GLN A 130 -7.87 11.48 -1.89
C GLN A 130 -8.33 12.29 -3.10
N SER A 131 -9.50 12.92 -3.03
CA SER A 131 -10.07 13.70 -4.14
C SER A 131 -9.25 14.96 -4.44
N ILE A 132 -8.80 15.69 -3.41
CA ILE A 132 -7.89 16.84 -3.57
C ILE A 132 -6.58 16.39 -4.21
N SER A 133 -6.04 15.27 -3.75
CA SER A 133 -4.78 14.73 -4.27
C SER A 133 -4.89 14.29 -5.73
N PHE A 134 -6.04 13.74 -6.13
CA PHE A 134 -6.30 13.36 -7.51
C PHE A 134 -6.41 14.58 -8.43
N VAL A 135 -7.05 15.66 -7.97
CA VAL A 135 -7.08 16.95 -8.69
C VAL A 135 -5.66 17.51 -8.85
N TYR A 136 -4.87 17.55 -7.76
CA TYR A 136 -3.48 18.01 -7.79
C TYR A 136 -2.64 17.21 -8.79
N TRP A 137 -2.76 15.89 -8.78
CA TRP A 137 -2.03 15.01 -9.68
C TRP A 137 -2.33 15.29 -11.15
N ILE A 138 -3.59 15.52 -11.52
CA ILE A 138 -3.99 15.86 -12.89
C ILE A 138 -3.45 17.22 -13.31
N ILE A 139 -3.51 18.22 -12.41
CA ILE A 139 -2.92 19.53 -12.67
C ILE A 139 -1.42 19.39 -12.96
N ASN A 140 -0.72 18.53 -12.23
CA ASN A 140 0.70 18.35 -12.42
C ASN A 140 1.05 17.60 -13.71
N ILE A 141 0.37 16.48 -13.99
CA ILE A 141 0.66 15.67 -15.19
C ILE A 141 0.30 16.39 -16.49
N TYR A 142 -0.83 17.09 -16.51
CA TYR A 142 -1.33 17.73 -17.72
C TYR A 142 -0.97 19.22 -17.79
N LYS A 143 0.05 19.65 -17.06
CA LYS A 143 0.52 21.04 -17.02
C LYS A 143 0.76 21.64 -18.41
N GLU A 144 1.23 20.82 -19.36
CA GLU A 144 1.50 21.22 -20.74
C GLU A 144 0.32 20.97 -21.71
N ASN A 145 -0.71 20.22 -21.29
CA ASN A 145 -1.87 19.90 -22.10
C ASN A 145 -3.17 20.36 -21.40
N ILE A 146 -3.40 21.67 -21.51
CA ILE A 146 -4.47 22.40 -20.82
C ILE A 146 -5.87 21.84 -21.17
N PHE A 147 -6.11 21.42 -22.42
CA PHE A 147 -7.43 20.89 -22.81
C PHE A 147 -7.74 19.58 -22.07
N ASN A 148 -6.82 18.61 -22.12
CA ASN A 148 -6.99 17.34 -21.42
C ASN A 148 -7.08 17.54 -19.91
N GLN A 149 -6.32 18.49 -19.37
CA GLN A 149 -6.41 18.87 -17.96
C GLN A 149 -7.82 19.32 -17.58
N TYR A 150 -8.42 20.26 -18.31
CA TYR A 150 -9.76 20.76 -17.99
C TYR A 150 -10.85 19.70 -18.15
N VAL A 151 -10.78 18.86 -19.19
CA VAL A 151 -11.75 17.77 -19.39
C VAL A 151 -11.70 16.79 -18.22
N LEU A 152 -10.51 16.36 -17.80
CA LEU A 152 -10.35 15.43 -16.68
C LEU A 152 -10.78 16.06 -15.35
N ILE A 153 -10.42 17.32 -15.10
CA ILE A 153 -10.89 18.04 -13.90
C ILE A 153 -12.41 18.13 -13.90
N ALA A 154 -13.06 18.46 -15.03
CA ALA A 154 -14.51 18.55 -15.12
C ALA A 154 -15.22 17.23 -14.78
N LEU A 155 -14.62 16.07 -15.10
CA LEU A 155 -15.15 14.76 -14.73
C LEU A 155 -15.04 14.45 -13.24
N ILE A 156 -14.08 15.05 -12.54
CA ILE A 156 -13.75 14.74 -11.14
C ILE A 156 -14.37 15.74 -10.17
N VAL A 157 -14.57 16.98 -10.61
CA VAL A 157 -15.20 18.05 -9.82
C VAL A 157 -16.50 17.58 -9.15
N PRO A 158 -17.40 16.80 -9.81
CA PRO A 158 -18.59 16.28 -9.13
C PRO A 158 -18.27 15.42 -7.91
N PHE A 159 -17.29 14.51 -8.00
CA PHE A 159 -16.86 13.65 -6.88
C PHE A 159 -16.18 14.46 -5.77
N PHE A 160 -15.39 15.46 -6.16
CA PHE A 160 -14.75 16.37 -5.22
C PHE A 160 -15.77 17.23 -4.46
N LEU A 161 -16.70 17.87 -5.16
CA LEU A 161 -17.78 18.66 -4.57
C LEU A 161 -18.69 17.79 -3.69
N PHE A 162 -18.97 16.56 -4.12
CA PHE A 162 -19.73 15.60 -3.34
C PHE A 162 -19.01 15.23 -2.03
N SER A 163 -17.69 15.07 -2.08
CA SER A 163 -16.86 14.80 -0.91
C SER A 163 -16.83 15.99 0.06
N ILE A 164 -16.69 17.22 -0.45
CA ILE A 164 -16.81 18.45 0.36
C ILE A 164 -18.19 18.53 1.01
N PHE A 165 -19.26 18.35 0.23
CA PHE A 165 -20.62 18.45 0.75
C PHE A 165 -20.83 17.50 1.92
N HIS A 166 -20.38 16.25 1.81
CA HIS A 166 -20.51 15.29 2.90
C HIS A 166 -19.62 15.64 4.11
N ALA A 167 -18.36 16.01 3.87
CA ALA A 167 -17.41 16.39 4.93
C ALA A 167 -17.83 17.61 5.77
N PHE A 168 -18.71 18.47 5.25
CA PHE A 168 -19.20 19.68 5.95
C PHE A 168 -20.71 19.66 6.28
N SER A 169 -21.49 18.67 5.83
CA SER A 169 -22.94 18.65 6.09
C SER A 169 -23.34 17.81 7.30
N TYR A 170 -22.44 16.99 7.88
CA TYR A 170 -22.79 15.99 8.91
C TYR A 170 -23.98 15.11 8.50
N LYS A 171 -24.27 14.99 7.21
CA LYS A 171 -25.39 14.19 6.71
C LYS A 171 -24.91 12.75 6.62
N LYS A 172 -25.55 11.86 7.38
CA LYS A 172 -25.29 10.41 7.30
C LYS A 172 -25.41 9.94 5.85
N PHE A 173 -24.44 9.15 5.42
CA PHE A 173 -24.45 8.58 4.08
C PHE A 173 -25.58 7.58 3.91
N SER A 174 -26.28 7.66 2.77
CA SER A 174 -27.10 6.55 2.29
C SER A 174 -26.19 5.38 1.88
N GLN A 175 -26.75 4.17 1.81
CA GLN A 175 -26.01 2.98 1.37
C GLN A 175 -25.41 3.15 -0.04
N ASN A 176 -26.14 3.81 -0.94
CA ASN A 176 -25.67 4.09 -2.29
C ASN A 176 -24.49 5.07 -2.29
N ASN A 177 -24.54 6.10 -1.45
CA ASN A 177 -23.44 7.07 -1.36
C ASN A 177 -22.18 6.42 -0.79
N LYS A 178 -22.32 5.56 0.23
CA LYS A 178 -21.20 4.75 0.77
C LYS A 178 -20.59 3.89 -0.33
N LEU A 179 -21.41 3.19 -1.12
CA LEU A 179 -20.93 2.36 -2.21
C LEU A 179 -20.15 3.15 -3.26
N ILE A 180 -20.75 4.23 -3.81
CA ILE A 180 -20.12 5.07 -4.84
C ILE A 180 -18.78 5.60 -4.37
N LEU A 181 -18.72 6.15 -3.16
CA LEU A 181 -17.49 6.72 -2.61
C LEU A 181 -16.44 5.65 -2.27
N SER A 182 -16.87 4.46 -1.87
CA SER A 182 -15.98 3.32 -1.62
C SER A 182 -15.28 2.87 -2.90
N VAL A 183 -16.05 2.75 -3.99
CA VAL A 183 -15.54 2.40 -5.31
C VAL A 183 -14.60 3.49 -5.81
N TRP A 184 -15.00 4.76 -5.68
CA TRP A 184 -14.17 5.92 -6.03
C TRP A 184 -12.84 5.95 -5.29
N SER A 185 -12.88 5.76 -3.96
CA SER A 185 -11.67 5.67 -3.13
C SER A 185 -10.76 4.52 -3.57
N SER A 186 -11.34 3.34 -3.86
CA SER A 186 -10.58 2.17 -4.31
C SER A 186 -9.90 2.42 -5.65
N PHE A 187 -10.59 3.11 -6.56
CA PHE A 187 -10.08 3.49 -7.87
C PHE A 187 -8.89 4.46 -7.74
N ILE A 188 -9.03 5.55 -6.97
CA ILE A 188 -7.94 6.51 -6.73
C ILE A 188 -6.71 5.80 -6.14
N MET A 189 -6.92 5.00 -5.09
CA MET A 189 -5.81 4.30 -4.43
C MET A 189 -5.13 3.32 -5.37
N LEU A 190 -5.87 2.63 -6.24
CA LEU A 190 -5.31 1.72 -7.23
C LEU A 190 -4.47 2.47 -8.28
N ILE A 191 -4.96 3.61 -8.80
CA ILE A 191 -4.20 4.45 -9.73
C ILE A 191 -2.88 4.90 -9.10
N PHE A 192 -2.92 5.51 -7.92
CA PHE A 192 -1.69 6.00 -7.29
C PHE A 192 -0.72 4.86 -6.97
N SER A 193 -1.22 3.71 -6.54
CA SER A 193 -0.35 2.58 -6.24
C SER A 193 0.31 2.01 -7.49
N ILE A 194 -0.42 1.85 -8.59
CA ILE A 194 0.15 1.39 -9.88
C ILE A 194 1.16 2.41 -10.38
N LYS A 195 0.87 3.71 -10.31
CA LYS A 195 1.80 4.74 -10.77
C LYS A 195 3.09 4.76 -9.97
N THR A 196 3.01 4.62 -8.64
CA THR A 196 4.18 4.43 -7.79
C THR A 196 4.98 3.20 -8.21
N MET A 197 4.33 2.04 -8.40
CA MET A 197 5.00 0.82 -8.84
C MET A 197 5.71 1.00 -10.18
N MET A 198 5.03 1.53 -11.20
CA MET A 198 5.61 1.78 -12.51
C MET A 198 6.81 2.72 -12.42
N LYS A 199 6.69 3.79 -11.64
CA LYS A 199 7.80 4.74 -11.43
C LYS A 199 8.99 4.04 -10.80
N THR A 200 8.78 3.27 -9.75
CA THR A 200 9.86 2.60 -9.03
C THR A 200 10.53 1.51 -9.85
N ILE A 201 9.80 0.80 -10.73
CA ILE A 201 10.37 -0.19 -11.65
C ILE A 201 11.23 0.50 -12.73
N ASN A 202 10.75 1.61 -13.28
CA ASN A 202 11.46 2.32 -14.34
C ASN A 202 12.66 3.12 -13.82
N ASN A 203 12.71 3.37 -12.52
CA ASN A 203 13.80 4.06 -11.87
C ASN A 203 14.78 3.04 -11.31
N GLU A 204 15.94 2.87 -11.95
CA GLU A 204 17.09 2.14 -11.39
C GLU A 204 17.75 2.89 -10.22
N SER A 205 16.99 3.72 -9.52
CA SER A 205 17.51 4.63 -8.51
C SER A 205 18.15 3.89 -7.34
N TYR A 206 17.79 2.63 -7.06
CA TYR A 206 18.47 1.80 -6.04
C TYR A 206 19.99 1.61 -6.26
N LEU A 207 20.50 1.90 -7.46
CA LEU A 207 21.93 1.89 -7.78
C LEU A 207 22.66 3.15 -7.32
N ASP A 208 21.95 4.25 -6.99
CA ASP A 208 22.56 5.47 -6.46
C ASP A 208 23.03 5.25 -5.01
N THR A 209 24.34 5.39 -4.81
CA THR A 209 25.03 5.18 -3.54
C THR A 209 25.33 6.47 -2.79
N SER A 210 24.98 7.63 -3.34
CA SER A 210 25.08 8.91 -2.64
C SER A 210 24.16 8.93 -1.42
N PHE A 211 24.55 9.60 -0.33
CA PHE A 211 23.74 9.63 0.90
C PHE A 211 22.32 10.20 0.65
N GLU A 212 22.23 11.27 -0.14
CA GLU A 212 20.96 11.87 -0.53
C GLU A 212 20.12 10.92 -1.39
N GLY A 213 20.74 10.30 -2.41
CA GLY A 213 20.09 9.30 -3.26
C GLY A 213 19.55 8.14 -2.44
N VAL A 214 20.36 7.56 -1.54
CA VAL A 214 19.95 6.47 -0.64
C VAL A 214 18.75 6.87 0.22
N LEU A 215 18.73 8.07 0.81
CA LEU A 215 17.59 8.53 1.62
C LEU A 215 16.30 8.65 0.79
N ILE A 216 16.38 9.25 -0.40
CA ILE A 216 15.25 9.41 -1.31
C ILE A 216 14.74 8.04 -1.78
N ASN A 217 15.66 7.14 -2.13
CA ASN A 217 15.34 5.77 -2.53
C ASN A 217 14.64 5.00 -1.41
N TYR A 218 15.16 5.07 -0.19
CA TYR A 218 14.53 4.45 0.97
C TYR A 218 13.09 4.93 1.15
N LEU A 219 12.85 6.23 0.97
CA LEU A 219 11.51 6.79 1.05
C LEU A 219 10.60 6.28 -0.07
N ILE A 220 11.07 6.28 -1.32
CA ILE A 220 10.31 5.80 -2.49
C ILE A 220 9.97 4.31 -2.34
N TYR A 221 10.94 3.48 -1.95
CA TYR A 221 10.74 2.04 -1.75
C TYR A 221 9.86 1.74 -0.52
N PHE A 222 9.94 2.55 0.53
CA PHE A 222 9.00 2.46 1.66
C PHE A 222 7.57 2.73 1.20
N ILE A 223 7.37 3.80 0.40
CA ILE A 223 6.08 4.13 -0.20
C ILE A 223 5.61 3.03 -1.17
N LEU A 224 6.53 2.41 -1.92
CA LEU A 224 6.21 1.24 -2.74
C LEU A 224 5.66 0.11 -1.86
N GLY A 225 6.33 -0.22 -0.74
CA GLY A 225 5.84 -1.22 0.20
C GLY A 225 4.43 -0.94 0.73
N VAL A 226 4.16 0.32 1.10
CA VAL A 226 2.81 0.76 1.51
C VAL A 226 1.82 0.57 0.36
N SER A 227 2.15 1.05 -0.84
CA SER A 227 1.25 1.07 -1.99
C SER A 227 0.94 -0.33 -2.55
N LEU A 228 1.89 -1.27 -2.52
CA LEU A 228 1.67 -2.68 -2.91
C LEU A 228 0.53 -3.32 -2.12
N VAL A 229 0.44 -3.03 -0.82
CA VAL A 229 -0.69 -3.51 0.01
C VAL A 229 -2.02 -2.94 -0.49
N TYR A 230 -2.06 -1.69 -0.94
CA TYR A 230 -3.26 -1.09 -1.53
C TYR A 230 -3.56 -1.63 -2.93
N ILE A 231 -2.57 -2.01 -3.76
CA ILE A 231 -2.83 -2.69 -5.04
C ILE A 231 -3.62 -3.96 -4.79
N PHE A 232 -3.08 -4.88 -3.98
CA PHE A 232 -3.72 -6.18 -3.78
C PHE A 232 -5.11 -6.04 -3.15
N LYS A 233 -5.27 -5.18 -2.14
CA LYS A 233 -6.57 -4.94 -1.49
C LYS A 233 -7.62 -4.37 -2.44
N ASN A 234 -7.28 -3.34 -3.22
CA ASN A 234 -8.25 -2.68 -4.09
C ASN A 234 -8.49 -3.50 -5.36
N ALA A 235 -7.47 -4.16 -5.91
CA ALA A 235 -7.61 -5.06 -7.05
C ALA A 235 -8.51 -6.26 -6.72
N GLU A 236 -8.39 -6.86 -5.53
CA GLU A 236 -9.28 -7.94 -5.07
C GLU A 236 -10.77 -7.50 -5.16
N MET A 237 -11.08 -6.26 -4.76
CA MET A 237 -12.43 -5.74 -4.81
C MET A 237 -12.94 -5.56 -6.25
N PHE A 238 -12.09 -5.10 -7.17
CA PHE A 238 -12.45 -4.92 -8.58
C PHE A 238 -12.55 -6.23 -9.37
N ILE A 239 -11.59 -7.16 -9.20
CA ILE A 239 -11.59 -8.47 -9.86
C ILE A 239 -12.86 -9.25 -9.50
N GLY A 240 -13.38 -9.03 -8.28
CA GLY A 240 -14.65 -9.59 -7.84
C GLY A 240 -15.83 -9.28 -8.77
N TYR A 241 -15.86 -8.11 -9.40
CA TYR A 241 -16.92 -7.67 -10.33
C TYR A 241 -16.76 -8.20 -11.76
N ILE A 242 -15.68 -8.91 -12.07
CA ILE A 242 -15.53 -9.54 -13.39
C ILE A 242 -16.38 -10.82 -13.42
N PRO A 243 -17.28 -10.98 -14.41
CA PRO A 243 -18.07 -12.19 -14.57
C PRO A 243 -17.16 -13.35 -14.99
N ASN A 244 -17.25 -14.48 -14.29
CA ASN A 244 -16.59 -15.72 -14.70
C ASN A 244 -17.56 -16.57 -15.50
N LYS A 245 -17.09 -17.13 -16.63
CA LYS A 245 -17.91 -17.97 -17.54
C LYS A 245 -18.52 -19.20 -16.84
N ASP A 246 -17.92 -19.66 -15.75
CA ASP A 246 -18.33 -20.89 -15.05
C ASP A 246 -19.42 -20.68 -13.98
N ASN A 247 -19.80 -19.43 -13.69
CA ASN A 247 -20.82 -19.13 -12.69
C ASN A 247 -22.15 -18.74 -13.37
N GLY A 248 -23.23 -19.45 -13.07
CA GLY A 248 -24.59 -19.04 -13.47
C GLY A 248 -24.94 -17.63 -12.97
N TYR A 249 -25.91 -16.99 -13.63
CA TYR A 249 -26.31 -15.59 -13.38
C TYR A 249 -26.67 -15.31 -11.92
N ASP A 250 -27.40 -16.22 -11.27
CA ASP A 250 -27.81 -16.08 -9.86
C ASP A 250 -26.60 -16.04 -8.91
N ASN A 251 -25.61 -16.91 -9.13
CA ASN A 251 -24.35 -16.92 -8.37
C ASN A 251 -23.55 -15.63 -8.57
N TYR A 252 -23.61 -15.02 -9.75
CA TYR A 252 -22.95 -13.74 -10.01
C TYR A 252 -23.62 -12.58 -9.28
N SER A 253 -24.95 -12.52 -9.28
CA SER A 253 -25.72 -11.50 -8.56
C SER A 253 -25.43 -11.54 -7.04
N GLU A 254 -25.39 -12.73 -6.45
CA GLU A 254 -25.02 -12.90 -5.03
C GLU A 254 -23.59 -12.43 -4.74
N LYS A 255 -22.63 -12.75 -5.63
CA LYS A 255 -21.24 -12.30 -5.52
C LYS A 255 -21.16 -10.77 -5.55
N VAL A 256 -21.86 -10.12 -6.49
CA VAL A 256 -21.93 -8.66 -6.60
C VAL A 256 -22.55 -8.04 -5.35
N ASN A 257 -23.63 -8.62 -4.83
CA ASN A 257 -24.26 -8.15 -3.59
C ASN A 257 -23.32 -8.27 -2.38
N ARG A 258 -22.52 -9.34 -2.30
CA ARG A 258 -21.51 -9.49 -1.25
C ARG A 258 -20.39 -8.44 -1.38
N LEU A 259 -19.94 -8.13 -2.60
CA LEU A 259 -18.94 -7.10 -2.84
C LEU A 259 -19.46 -5.71 -2.51
N ASN A 260 -20.71 -5.39 -2.88
CA ASN A 260 -21.35 -4.14 -2.52
C ASN A 260 -21.43 -3.97 -0.99
N LYS A 261 -21.82 -5.04 -0.27
CA LYS A 261 -21.80 -5.06 1.20
C LYS A 261 -20.39 -4.85 1.77
N LYS A 262 -19.35 -5.45 1.17
CA LYS A 262 -17.94 -5.24 1.55
C LYS A 262 -17.52 -3.79 1.35
N HIS A 263 -17.90 -3.15 0.23
CA HIS A 263 -17.64 -1.74 -0.04
C HIS A 263 -18.36 -0.79 0.92
N ILE A 264 -19.61 -1.10 1.25
CA ILE A 264 -20.42 -0.34 2.21
C ILE A 264 -19.81 -0.44 3.61
N ALA A 265 -19.42 -1.64 4.04
CA ALA A 265 -18.88 -1.90 5.36
C ALA A 265 -17.55 -1.20 5.64
N ARG A 266 -16.86 -0.70 4.60
CA ARG A 266 -15.63 0.10 4.75
C ARG A 266 -15.89 1.45 5.40
N PHE A 267 -17.09 1.99 5.30
CA PHE A 267 -17.40 3.31 5.84
C PHE A 267 -17.58 3.26 7.35
N THR A 268 -16.86 4.14 8.05
CA THR A 268 -17.17 4.38 9.46
C THR A 268 -18.51 5.08 9.60
N GLU A 269 -19.26 4.75 10.66
CA GLU A 269 -20.46 5.51 11.04
C GLU A 269 -20.10 6.80 11.81
N ILE A 270 -18.83 6.93 12.23
CA ILE A 270 -18.32 8.10 12.96
C ILE A 270 -18.04 9.23 11.98
N GLN A 271 -18.72 10.37 12.16
CA GLN A 271 -18.50 11.54 11.33
C GLN A 271 -17.22 12.27 11.68
N VAL A 272 -16.55 12.81 10.66
CA VAL A 272 -15.31 13.58 10.84
C VAL A 272 -15.67 15.00 11.29
N ASN A 273 -14.90 15.55 12.22
CA ASN A 273 -15.12 16.92 12.68
C ASN A 273 -14.82 17.91 11.53
N LYS A 274 -15.69 18.90 11.32
CA LYS A 274 -15.47 19.98 10.34
C LYS A 274 -14.09 20.64 10.44
N SER A 275 -13.57 20.78 11.67
CA SER A 275 -12.23 21.33 11.89
C SER A 275 -11.12 20.45 11.32
N ASP A 276 -11.28 19.11 11.34
CA ASP A 276 -10.35 18.18 10.71
C ASP A 276 -10.40 18.29 9.19
N SER A 277 -11.61 18.39 8.63
CA SER A 277 -11.82 18.57 7.19
C SER A 277 -11.22 19.89 6.69
N LEU A 278 -11.40 20.98 7.44
CA LEU A 278 -10.80 22.27 7.11
C LEU A 278 -9.26 22.23 7.19
N LEU A 279 -8.72 21.59 8.24
CA LEU A 279 -7.29 21.39 8.39
C LEU A 279 -6.71 20.57 7.22
N ALA A 280 -7.42 19.53 6.77
CA ALA A 280 -7.03 18.73 5.61
C ALA A 280 -6.90 19.58 4.34
N ILE A 281 -7.90 20.41 4.06
CA ILE A 281 -7.90 21.30 2.89
C ILE A 281 -6.70 22.24 2.96
N LEU A 282 -6.53 22.96 4.08
CA LEU A 282 -5.44 23.92 4.23
C LEU A 282 -4.06 23.25 4.10
N PHE A 283 -3.87 22.11 4.77
CA PHE A 283 -2.63 21.34 4.73
C PHE A 283 -2.28 20.92 3.30
N LEU A 284 -3.22 20.29 2.59
CA LEU A 284 -2.99 19.80 1.24
C LEU A 284 -2.80 20.95 0.25
N SER A 285 -3.61 22.00 0.34
CA SER A 285 -3.48 23.17 -0.54
C SER A 285 -2.10 23.81 -0.41
N VAL A 286 -1.62 24.05 0.82
CA VAL A 286 -0.30 24.64 1.03
C VAL A 286 0.80 23.74 0.46
N ILE A 287 0.81 22.45 0.82
CA ILE A 287 1.86 21.52 0.39
C ILE A 287 1.87 21.34 -1.13
N TYR A 288 0.70 21.16 -1.74
CA TYR A 288 0.59 20.95 -3.18
C TYR A 288 0.91 22.21 -3.98
N SER A 289 0.49 23.39 -3.51
CA SER A 289 0.88 24.66 -4.14
C SER A 289 2.38 24.89 -4.06
N LEU A 290 3.01 24.64 -2.90
CA LEU A 290 4.45 24.74 -2.76
C LEU A 290 5.17 23.77 -3.70
N ASN A 291 4.75 22.50 -3.76
CA ASN A 291 5.39 21.55 -4.64
C ASN A 291 5.16 21.86 -6.13
N TYR A 292 4.00 22.40 -6.50
CA TYR A 292 3.72 22.81 -7.88
C TYR A 292 4.65 23.94 -8.36
N VAL A 293 5.03 24.84 -7.45
CA VAL A 293 5.93 25.96 -7.75
C VAL A 293 7.40 25.54 -7.74
N TYR A 294 7.81 24.77 -6.73
CA TYR A 294 9.23 24.48 -6.46
C TYR A 294 9.70 23.09 -6.93
N ASN A 295 8.79 22.17 -7.27
CA ASN A 295 9.09 20.79 -7.67
C ASN A 295 10.05 20.06 -6.72
N PHE A 296 9.81 20.15 -5.40
CA PHE A 296 10.66 19.52 -4.39
C PHE A 296 10.78 18.01 -4.57
N ILE A 297 9.65 17.36 -4.89
CA ILE A 297 9.57 15.93 -5.14
C ILE A 297 8.47 15.67 -6.16
N ASP A 298 8.46 14.47 -6.75
CA ASP A 298 7.40 14.10 -7.65
C ASP A 298 6.03 14.05 -6.95
N SER A 299 4.98 14.30 -7.72
CA SER A 299 3.62 14.39 -7.20
C SER A 299 3.16 13.09 -6.54
N GLU A 300 3.47 11.93 -7.11
CA GLU A 300 3.07 10.63 -6.57
C GLU A 300 3.65 10.41 -5.17
N THR A 301 4.96 10.61 -5.00
CA THR A 301 5.64 10.48 -3.71
C THR A 301 5.09 11.48 -2.69
N LEU A 302 4.85 12.74 -3.10
CA LEU A 302 4.27 13.75 -2.22
C LEU A 302 2.86 13.39 -1.76
N ILE A 303 2.02 12.90 -2.66
CA ILE A 303 0.65 12.48 -2.34
C ILE A 303 0.68 11.34 -1.31
N TRP A 304 1.54 10.35 -1.49
CA TRP A 304 1.71 9.28 -0.52
C TRP A 304 2.23 9.77 0.84
N LEU A 305 3.19 10.69 0.85
CA LEU A 305 3.64 11.35 2.08
C LEU A 305 2.48 12.02 2.80
N CYS A 306 1.64 12.79 2.09
CA CYS A 306 0.45 13.39 2.65
C CYS A 306 -0.52 12.34 3.23
N PHE A 307 -0.75 11.23 2.53
CA PHE A 307 -1.62 10.15 2.99
C PHE A 307 -1.10 9.47 4.27
N ILE A 308 0.21 9.33 4.38
CA ILE A 308 0.88 8.70 5.53
C ILE A 308 0.93 9.67 6.72
N LEU A 309 1.29 10.94 6.50
CA LEU A 309 1.51 11.93 7.55
C LEU A 309 0.22 12.50 8.13
N PHE A 310 -0.82 12.71 7.31
CA PHE A 310 -2.02 13.41 7.75
C PHE A 310 -2.72 12.79 8.97
N PRO A 311 -2.87 11.45 9.09
CA PRO A 311 -3.38 10.82 10.32
C PRO A 311 -2.58 11.17 11.58
N TYR A 312 -1.25 11.29 11.48
CA TYR A 312 -0.41 11.68 12.61
C TYR A 312 -0.61 13.14 13.01
N ILE A 313 -0.82 14.02 12.02
CA ILE A 313 -1.13 15.44 12.26
C ILE A 313 -2.45 15.55 13.04
N LEU A 314 -3.48 14.78 12.66
CA LEU A 314 -4.74 14.76 13.39
C LEU A 314 -4.59 14.25 14.82
N ASN A 315 -3.83 13.17 15.01
CA ASN A 315 -3.56 12.61 16.34
C ASN A 315 -2.82 13.62 17.23
N LEU A 316 -1.82 14.32 16.68
CA LEU A 316 -1.10 15.37 17.39
C LEU A 316 -2.02 16.52 17.80
N LYS A 317 -2.87 17.00 16.88
CA LYS A 317 -3.88 18.03 17.17
C LYS A 317 -4.79 17.61 18.33
N ASN A 318 -5.31 16.39 18.27
CA ASN A 318 -6.23 15.87 19.28
C ASN A 318 -5.55 15.74 20.66
N TYR A 319 -4.29 15.28 20.69
CA TYR A 319 -3.50 15.23 21.92
C TYR A 319 -3.27 16.61 22.54
N LEU A 320 -2.96 17.62 21.72
CA LEU A 320 -2.76 19.00 22.19
C LEU A 320 -4.06 19.64 22.72
N ILE A 321 -5.21 19.30 22.15
CA ILE A 321 -6.51 19.78 22.62
C ILE A 321 -6.89 19.10 23.94
N GLN A 322 -6.67 17.79 24.09
CA GLN A 322 -7.00 17.05 25.32
C GLN A 322 -6.15 17.48 26.52
N LYS A 323 -4.97 18.06 26.30
CA LYS A 323 -4.10 18.61 27.36
C LYS A 323 -4.48 20.01 27.84
N ARG A 324 -5.39 20.71 27.16
CA ARG A 324 -5.89 22.03 27.55
C ARG A 324 -7.16 21.91 28.35
#